data_AF-A0A7V3FZ36-F1
#
_entry.id   AF-A0A7V3FZ36-F1
#
_cell.length_a   1.000
_cell.length_b   1.000
_cell.length_c   1.000
_cell.angle_alpha   90.00
_cell.angle_beta   90.00
_cell.angle_gamma   90.00
#
_symmetry.space_group_name_H-M   'P 1'
#
loop_
_entity.id
_entity.type
_entity.pdbx_description
1 polymer ?
#
loop_
_entity_poly.entity_id
_entity_poly.type
_entity_poly.pdbx_seq_one_letter_code
_entity_poly.pdbx_strand_id
1 'polypeptide(L)'
;MINEANPGRPAGAGEHRLSRASVGRFSLYLRHLEGLLREGVSKVSSGQLGEATGVTDAQVRKDLASLAQVRRDLSSVGSFGHPGIGYGTE
;
A
#
# COMPACT_ATOMS: atom_id res chain seq x y z
N MET A 1 -37.31 24.71 25.11
CA MET A 1 -36.50 23.49 25.24
C MET A 1 -35.71 23.34 23.95
N ILE A 2 -34.43 23.74 24.00
CA ILE A 2 -33.51 23.69 22.87
C ILE A 2 -33.18 22.22 22.54
N ASN A 3 -33.34 21.82 21.29
CA ASN A 3 -32.88 20.52 20.80
C ASN A 3 -31.41 20.69 20.39
N GLU A 4 -30.49 20.21 21.22
CA GLU A 4 -29.05 20.25 20.94
C GLU A 4 -28.74 19.28 19.79
N ALA A 5 -28.55 19.85 18.60
CA ALA A 5 -27.95 19.18 17.47
C ALA A 5 -26.54 18.69 17.86
N ASN A 6 -26.37 17.37 17.88
CA ASN A 6 -25.09 16.68 18.03
C ASN A 6 -24.09 17.15 16.96
N PRO A 7 -23.02 17.90 17.30
CA PRO A 7 -22.04 18.35 16.33
C PRO A 7 -20.89 17.34 16.24
N GLY A 8 -20.74 16.75 15.05
CA GLY A 8 -19.41 16.40 14.54
C GLY A 8 -18.84 15.05 14.97
N ARG A 9 -19.12 14.02 14.18
CA ARG A 9 -18.07 13.08 13.79
C ARG A 9 -18.36 12.36 12.49
N PRO A 10 -17.63 12.65 11.40
CA PRO A 10 -17.08 11.60 10.58
C PRO A 10 -15.75 11.18 11.20
N ALA A 11 -15.78 10.09 11.96
CA ALA A 11 -14.58 9.30 12.19
C ALA A 11 -14.08 8.80 10.83
N GLY A 12 -12.89 9.21 10.39
CA GLY A 12 -12.33 8.69 9.13
C GLY A 12 -11.43 9.61 8.31
N ALA A 13 -10.75 10.60 8.89
CA ALA A 13 -9.47 11.02 8.30
C ALA A 13 -8.43 9.94 8.70
N GLY A 14 -8.60 8.74 8.16
CA GLY A 14 -7.71 7.63 8.44
C GLY A 14 -6.32 8.01 8.01
N GLU A 15 -5.35 7.94 8.93
CA GLU A 15 -3.94 7.87 8.56
C GLU A 15 -3.81 6.89 7.39
N HIS A 16 -3.33 7.36 6.25
CA HIS A 16 -3.15 6.56 5.04
C HIS A 16 -1.94 5.62 5.18
N ARG A 17 -1.92 4.87 6.27
CA ARG A 17 -0.81 4.02 6.64
C ARG A 17 -1.06 2.66 6.04
N LEU A 18 -0.08 2.21 5.26
CA LEU A 18 -0.01 0.82 4.84
C LEU A 18 -0.11 -0.07 6.07
N SER A 19 -1.03 -1.02 6.03
CA SER A 19 -1.08 -2.05 7.06
C SER A 19 0.23 -2.83 7.06
N ARG A 20 0.78 -3.13 8.25
CA ARG A 20 1.98 -4.00 8.36
C ARG A 20 1.80 -5.34 7.64
N ALA A 21 0.57 -5.86 7.62
CA ALA A 21 0.25 -7.09 6.90
C ALA A 21 0.41 -6.91 5.37
N SER A 22 0.02 -5.75 4.82
CA SER A 22 0.22 -5.43 3.40
C SER A 22 1.71 -5.28 3.07
N VAL A 23 2.50 -4.67 3.95
CA VAL A 23 3.96 -4.54 3.77
C VAL A 23 4.63 -5.91 3.62
N GLY A 24 4.30 -6.87 4.49
CA GLY A 24 4.81 -8.23 4.37
C GLY A 24 4.42 -8.92 3.06
N ARG A 25 3.17 -8.71 2.60
CA ARG A 25 2.70 -9.25 1.33
C ARG A 25 3.38 -8.61 0.12
N PHE A 26 3.74 -7.32 0.17
CA PHE A 26 4.49 -6.68 -0.92
C PHE A 26 5.85 -7.33 -1.15
N SER A 27 6.56 -7.72 -0.09
CA SER A 27 7.82 -8.46 -0.24
C SER A 27 7.64 -9.82 -0.91
N LEU A 28 6.52 -10.50 -0.65
CA LEU A 28 6.17 -11.76 -1.33
C LEU A 28 5.81 -11.54 -2.80
N TYR A 29 4.96 -10.55 -3.09
CA TYR A 29 4.61 -10.19 -4.46
C TYR A 29 5.85 -9.84 -5.27
N LEU A 30 6.75 -9.02 -4.73
CA LEU A 30 7.98 -8.60 -5.42
C LEU A 30 8.84 -9.80 -5.81
N ARG A 31 9.10 -10.72 -4.88
CA ARG A 31 9.91 -11.92 -5.14
C ARG A 31 9.32 -12.77 -6.26
N HIS A 32 8.00 -12.92 -6.29
CA HIS A 32 7.33 -13.69 -7.33
C HIS A 32 7.35 -12.97 -8.68
N LEU A 33 7.06 -11.67 -8.69
CA LEU A 33 7.11 -10.84 -9.90
C LEU A 33 8.52 -10.76 -10.50
N GLU A 34 9.57 -10.72 -9.68
CA GLU A 34 10.97 -10.77 -10.14
C GLU A 34 11.29 -12.10 -10.82
N GLY A 35 10.77 -13.22 -10.32
CA GLY A 35 10.89 -14.52 -10.98
C GLY A 35 10.24 -14.51 -12.35
N LEU A 36 8.98 -14.07 -12.41
CA LEU A 36 8.22 -13.95 -13.66
C LEU A 36 8.88 -12.99 -14.66
N LEU A 37 9.47 -11.90 -14.19
CA LEU A 37 10.21 -10.96 -15.03
C LEU A 37 11.44 -11.61 -15.68
N ARG A 38 12.18 -12.46 -14.94
CA ARG A 38 13.33 -13.22 -15.49
C ARG A 38 12.89 -14.25 -16.54
N GLU A 39 11.67 -14.76 -16.41
CA GLU A 39 11.03 -15.67 -17.38
C GLU A 39 10.46 -14.93 -18.61
N GLY A 40 10.56 -13.60 -18.66
CA GLY A 40 10.07 -12.78 -19.77
C GLY A 40 8.57 -12.47 -19.72
N VAL A 41 7.91 -12.75 -18.60
CA VAL A 41 6.49 -12.42 -18.40
C VAL A 41 6.34 -10.93 -18.15
N SER A 42 5.66 -10.25 -19.07
CA SER A 42 5.46 -8.79 -19.02
C SER A 42 4.17 -8.35 -18.32
N LYS A 43 3.22 -9.27 -18.12
CA LYS A 43 1.92 -9.00 -17.49
C LYS A 43 1.48 -10.16 -16.62
N VAL A 44 1.00 -9.82 -15.42
CA VAL A 44 0.49 -10.77 -14.44
C VAL A 44 -0.84 -10.22 -13.91
N SER A 45 -1.88 -11.04 -13.91
CA SER A 45 -3.16 -10.66 -13.31
C SER A 45 -3.11 -10.78 -11.78
N SER A 46 -4.01 -10.07 -11.10
CA SER A 46 -4.15 -10.19 -9.63
C SER A 46 -4.60 -11.59 -9.19
N GLY A 47 -5.31 -12.34 -10.05
CA GLY A 47 -5.64 -13.74 -9.83
C GLY A 47 -4.41 -14.65 -9.82
N GLN A 48 -3.55 -14.53 -10.85
CA GLN A 48 -2.30 -15.30 -10.95
C GLN A 48 -1.35 -14.98 -9.80
N LEU A 49 -1.22 -13.69 -9.45
CA LEU A 49 -0.38 -13.27 -8.32
C LEU A 49 -0.94 -13.78 -6.99
N GLY A 50 -2.27 -13.80 -6.85
CA GLY A 50 -2.96 -14.33 -5.69
C GLY A 50 -2.73 -15.83 -5.53
N GLU A 51 -2.91 -16.60 -6.59
CA GLU A 51 -2.67 -18.05 -6.62
C GLU A 51 -1.23 -18.39 -6.21
N ALA A 52 -0.25 -17.68 -6.78
CA ALA A 52 1.16 -17.92 -6.49
C ALA A 52 1.59 -17.53 -5.07
N THR A 53 0.85 -16.64 -4.40
CA THR A 53 1.21 -16.12 -3.06
C THR A 53 0.26 -16.57 -1.96
N GLY A 54 -0.78 -17.35 -2.28
CA GLY A 54 -1.80 -17.78 -1.34
C GLY A 54 -2.73 -16.65 -0.87
N VAL A 55 -2.87 -15.59 -1.67
CA VAL A 55 -3.68 -14.41 -1.35
C VAL A 55 -4.86 -14.33 -2.31
N THR A 56 -6.02 -13.87 -1.84
CA THR A 56 -7.16 -13.68 -2.73
C THR A 56 -6.92 -12.53 -3.71
N ASP A 57 -7.39 -12.70 -4.93
CA ASP A 57 -7.38 -11.68 -5.99
C ASP A 57 -7.91 -10.30 -5.52
N ALA A 58 -8.98 -10.31 -4.71
CA ALA A 58 -9.53 -9.10 -4.11
C ALA A 58 -8.56 -8.42 -3.13
N GLN A 59 -7.83 -9.19 -2.33
CA GLN A 59 -6.85 -8.66 -1.38
C GLN A 59 -5.60 -8.14 -2.11
N VAL A 60 -5.15 -8.81 -3.18
CA VAL A 60 -4.08 -8.32 -4.05
C VAL A 60 -4.42 -6.94 -4.62
N ARG A 61 -5.62 -6.77 -5.18
CA ARG A 61 -6.08 -5.46 -5.68
C ARG A 61 -6.08 -4.38 -4.60
N LYS A 62 -6.58 -4.69 -3.40
CA LYS A 62 -6.62 -3.75 -2.27
C LYS A 62 -5.22 -3.32 -1.84
N ASP A 63 -4.29 -4.27 -1.77
CA ASP A 63 -2.90 -4.00 -1.41
C ASP A 63 -2.22 -3.10 -2.48
N LEU A 64 -2.36 -3.43 -3.77
CA LEU A 64 -1.78 -2.64 -4.86
C LEU A 64 -2.41 -1.23 -4.96
N ALA A 65 -3.71 -1.09 -4.74
CA ALA A 65 -4.37 0.21 -4.66
C ALA A 65 -3.82 1.06 -3.51
N SER A 66 -3.48 0.44 -2.38
CA SER A 66 -2.87 1.13 -1.24
C SER A 66 -1.47 1.67 -1.58
N LEU A 67 -0.69 0.98 -2.42
CA LEU A 67 0.59 1.50 -2.94
C LEU A 67 0.41 2.72 -3.84
N ALA A 68 -0.57 2.68 -4.74
CA ALA A 68 -0.87 3.81 -5.63
C ALA A 68 -1.25 5.06 -4.84
N GLN A 69 -1.93 4.86 -3.72
CA GLN A 69 -2.33 5.92 -2.81
C GLN A 69 -1.13 6.48 -2.02
N VAL A 70 -0.25 5.63 -1.50
CA VAL A 70 1.01 6.07 -0.86
C VAL A 70 1.87 6.88 -1.83
N ARG A 71 1.95 6.46 -3.10
CA ARG A 71 2.65 7.23 -4.13
C ARG A 71 2.03 8.61 -4.33
N ARG A 72 0.70 8.74 -4.28
CA ARG A 72 0.01 10.03 -4.40
C ARG A 72 0.33 10.93 -3.21
N ASP A 73 0.30 10.39 -2.00
CA ASP A 73 0.57 11.15 -0.78
C ASP A 73 2.04 11.57 -0.74
N LEU A 74 2.98 10.68 -1.11
CA LEU A 74 4.41 11.02 -1.25
C LEU A 74 4.66 12.06 -2.36
N SER A 75 3.84 12.10 -3.42
CA SER A 75 3.95 13.16 -4.43
C SER A 75 3.60 14.55 -3.88
N SER A 76 2.82 14.64 -2.80
CA SER A 76 2.57 15.90 -2.09
C SER A 76 3.64 16.23 -1.05
N VAL A 77 4.45 15.26 -0.64
CA VAL A 77 5.53 15.47 0.33
C VAL A 77 6.86 15.55 -0.43
N GLY A 78 7.22 16.78 -0.80
CA GLY A 78 8.47 17.07 -1.50
C GLY A 78 9.69 16.51 -0.78
N SER A 79 10.56 15.86 -1.56
CA SER A 79 11.96 15.52 -1.26
C SER A 79 12.25 14.99 0.15
N PHE A 80 11.95 13.72 0.39
CA PHE A 80 12.56 13.00 1.51
C PHE A 80 13.96 12.50 1.14
N GLY A 81 14.96 13.03 1.83
CA GLY A 81 16.31 12.47 1.89
C GLY A 81 17.33 13.29 1.11
N HIS A 82 18.14 14.05 1.83
CA HIS A 82 19.44 14.48 1.32
C HIS A 82 20.38 13.27 1.36
N PRO A 83 21.08 12.94 0.25
CA PRO A 83 22.07 11.86 0.27
C PRO A 83 23.11 12.13 1.38
N GLY A 84 23.34 11.15 2.26
CA GLY A 84 24.48 11.16 3.20
C GLY A 84 24.18 11.25 4.70
N ILE A 85 22.92 11.40 5.14
CA ILE A 85 22.59 11.58 6.57
C ILE A 85 22.01 10.30 7.23
N GLY A 86 21.51 9.35 6.44
CA GLY A 86 20.84 8.16 6.98
C GLY A 86 19.44 8.47 7.54
N TYR A 87 18.81 7.49 8.18
CA TYR A 87 17.47 7.60 8.77
C TYR A 87 17.56 7.42 10.29
N GLY A 88 16.95 8.34 11.05
CA GLY A 88 16.87 8.24 12.51
C GLY A 88 15.96 7.08 12.94
N THR A 89 16.40 6.30 13.93
CA THR A 89 15.74 5.08 14.40
C THR A 89 14.97 5.30 15.69
N GLU A 90 14.20 6.39 15.79
CA GLU A 90 13.34 6.70 16.94
C GLU A 90 11.86 6.45 16.66
#